data_AF-A0A2G6FY92-F1
#
_entry.id   AF-A0A2G6FY92-F1
#
_cell.length_a   1.000
_cell.length_b   1.000
_cell.length_c   1.000
_cell.angle_alpha   90.00
_cell.angle_beta   90.00
_cell.angle_gamma   90.00
#
_symmetry.space_group_name_H-M   'P 1'
#
loop_
_entity.id
_entity.type
_entity.pdbx_description
1 polymer ?
#
loop_
_entity_poly.entity_id
_entity_poly.type
_entity_poly.pdbx_seq_one_letter_code
_entity_poly.pdbx_strand_id
1 'polypeptide(L)'
;SVRAIRDEIAVWPQVGEIVYNQEWIDSLENWTMRFQVASLVVGLLVFLAAVFVISNTVKLTMAASARIIQIQKLVGATNAFIRIPYLCEGVLQGLLAGALAMGLLATLGWVLQERISGVVFFNPAQIVGFVLFCALLGLTGSWAAMRKYLGLESGI
;
A
#
# COMPACT_ATOMS: atom_id res chain seq x y z
N SER A 1 6.70 25.70 15.62
CA SER A 1 5.81 26.86 15.35
C SER A 1 4.88 27.22 16.51
N VAL A 2 4.55 26.33 17.46
CA VAL A 2 3.69 26.66 18.63
C VAL A 2 4.43 27.44 19.73
N ARG A 3 5.75 27.28 19.87
CA ARG A 3 6.56 27.97 20.89
C ARG A 3 6.65 29.50 20.66
N ALA A 4 6.71 29.94 19.41
CA ALA A 4 6.85 31.37 19.07
C ALA A 4 5.58 32.18 19.35
N ILE A 5 4.40 31.54 19.27
CA ILE A 5 3.09 32.18 19.51
C ILE A 5 2.84 32.38 21.02
N ARG A 6 3.51 31.60 21.88
CA ARG A 6 3.37 31.67 23.34
C ARG A 6 4.00 32.94 23.92
N ASP A 7 5.16 33.35 23.42
CA ASP A 7 5.94 34.46 24.00
C ASP A 7 5.30 35.83 23.69
N GLU A 8 4.44 35.92 22.67
CA GLU A 8 3.76 37.16 22.28
C GLU A 8 2.45 37.40 23.06
N ILE A 9 1.82 36.34 23.59
CA ILE A 9 0.50 36.40 24.25
C ILE A 9 0.60 36.54 25.78
N ALA A 10 1.79 36.40 26.37
CA ALA A 10 2.02 36.47 27.82
C ALA A 10 1.85 37.86 28.47
N VAL A 11 1.49 38.90 27.70
CA VAL A 11 1.43 40.30 28.18
C VAL A 11 0.02 40.75 28.57
N TRP A 12 -1.03 39.95 28.34
CA TRP A 12 -2.41 40.39 28.61
C TRP A 12 -2.99 39.75 29.89
N PRO A 13 -3.33 40.54 30.92
CA PRO A 13 -3.59 40.06 32.29
C PRO A 13 -5.01 39.49 32.51
N GLN A 14 -5.67 38.96 31.47
CA GLN A 14 -7.08 38.52 31.54
C GLN A 14 -7.38 37.14 30.95
N VAL A 15 -6.37 36.30 30.69
CA VAL A 15 -6.63 34.89 30.34
C VAL A 15 -6.55 34.05 31.61
N GLY A 16 -7.73 33.62 32.07
CA GLY A 16 -7.88 32.62 33.13
C GLY A 16 -7.01 31.40 32.83
N GLU A 17 -6.26 31.01 33.86
CA GLU A 17 -5.46 29.80 34.00
C GLU A 17 -5.63 28.78 32.87
N ILE A 18 -4.73 28.82 31.89
CA ILE A 18 -4.55 27.71 30.96
C ILE A 18 -3.96 26.58 31.80
N VAL A 19 -4.83 25.70 32.32
CA VAL A 19 -4.44 24.39 32.86
C VAL A 19 -3.92 23.56 31.69
N TYR A 20 -2.68 23.85 31.31
CA TYR A 20 -1.92 23.10 30.34
C TYR A 20 -1.40 21.87 31.10
N ASN A 21 -2.24 20.83 31.19
CA ASN A 21 -1.82 19.58 31.79
C ASN A 21 -0.86 18.87 30.84
N GLN A 22 0.42 19.23 30.92
CA GLN A 22 1.52 18.76 30.06
C GLN A 22 1.62 17.23 30.07
N GLU A 23 1.22 16.57 31.17
CA GLU A 23 1.21 15.10 31.26
C GLU A 23 0.23 14.42 30.29
N TRP A 24 -0.90 15.07 29.94
CA TRP A 24 -1.87 14.49 28.99
C TRP A 24 -1.37 14.59 27.55
N ILE A 25 -0.67 15.68 27.21
CA ILE A 25 -0.14 15.89 25.86
C ILE A 25 1.09 15.01 25.61
N ASP A 26 1.99 14.90 26.59
CA ASP A 26 3.17 14.02 26.49
C ASP A 26 2.80 12.53 26.47
N SER A 27 1.73 12.16 27.18
CA SER A 27 1.17 10.80 27.08
C SER A 27 0.61 10.56 25.68
N LEU A 28 -0.23 11.46 25.14
CA LEU A 28 -0.81 11.33 23.80
C LEU A 28 0.25 11.25 22.69
N GLU A 29 1.37 11.97 22.82
CA GLU A 29 2.49 11.90 21.87
C GLU A 29 3.15 10.51 21.88
N ASN A 30 3.40 9.93 23.05
CA ASN A 30 3.94 8.58 23.17
C ASN A 30 2.98 7.47 22.69
N TRP A 31 1.67 7.63 22.91
CA TRP A 31 0.66 6.72 22.36
C TRP A 31 0.62 6.78 20.83
N THR A 32 0.69 7.99 20.27
CA THR A 32 0.66 8.21 18.82
C THR A 32 1.85 7.55 18.12
N MET A 33 3.06 7.65 18.70
CA MET A 33 4.25 6.99 18.15
C MET A 33 4.12 5.45 18.15
N ARG A 34 3.52 4.87 19.20
CA ARG A 34 3.26 3.42 19.26
C ARG A 34 2.24 2.98 18.21
N PHE A 35 1.16 3.74 18.01
CA PHE A 35 0.17 3.44 16.97
C PHE A 35 0.78 3.53 15.57
N GLN A 36 1.69 4.47 15.33
CA GLN A 36 2.38 4.61 14.05
C GLN A 36 3.32 3.43 13.74
N VAL A 37 4.05 2.93 14.74
CA VAL A 37 4.88 1.73 14.58
C VAL A 37 4.01 0.49 14.37
N ALA A 38 2.93 0.35 15.15
CA ALA A 38 2.00 -0.77 15.01
C ALA A 38 1.34 -0.80 13.62
N SER A 39 0.90 0.35 13.10
CA SER A 39 0.31 0.43 11.76
C SER A 39 1.32 0.09 10.67
N LEU A 40 2.59 0.46 10.83
CA LEU A 40 3.67 0.09 9.91
C LEU A 40 3.91 -1.43 9.89
N VAL A 41 3.95 -2.08 11.06
CA VAL A 41 4.12 -3.54 11.16
C VAL A 41 2.95 -4.28 10.53
N VAL A 42 1.71 -3.86 10.81
CA VAL A 42 0.51 -4.46 10.22
C VAL A 42 0.50 -4.24 8.70
N GLY A 43 0.84 -3.03 8.25
CA GLY A 43 0.95 -2.71 6.82
C GLY A 43 1.96 -3.60 6.09
N LEU A 44 3.12 -3.85 6.71
CA LEU A 44 4.13 -4.75 6.17
C LEU A 44 3.61 -6.21 6.07
N LEU A 45 2.90 -6.69 7.09
CA LEU A 45 2.34 -8.04 7.09
C LEU A 45 1.30 -8.20 5.97
N VAL A 46 0.38 -7.23 5.83
CA VAL A 46 -0.62 -7.21 4.74
C VAL A 46 0.06 -7.16 3.39
N PHE A 47 1.12 -6.37 3.24
CA PHE A 47 1.90 -6.31 2.00
C PHE A 47 2.50 -7.68 1.64
N LEU A 48 3.12 -8.37 2.59
CA LEU A 48 3.65 -9.72 2.36
C LEU A 48 2.55 -10.73 2.02
N ALA A 49 1.41 -10.65 2.68
CA ALA A 49 0.25 -11.50 2.39
C ALA A 49 -0.26 -11.26 0.96
N ALA A 50 -0.34 -10.00 0.50
CA ALA A 50 -0.76 -9.67 -0.86
C ALA A 50 0.20 -10.27 -1.91
N VAL A 51 1.51 -10.12 -1.72
CA VAL A 51 2.53 -10.71 -2.61
C VAL A 51 2.39 -12.24 -2.65
N PHE A 52 2.15 -12.88 -1.50
CA PHE A 52 1.96 -14.33 -1.41
C PHE A 52 0.69 -14.78 -2.15
N VAL A 53 -0.43 -14.06 -2.00
CA VAL A 53 -1.69 -14.35 -2.68
C VAL A 53 -1.55 -14.19 -4.19
N ILE A 54 -0.93 -13.11 -4.68
CA ILE A 54 -0.66 -12.89 -6.11
C ILE A 54 0.20 -14.03 -6.65
N SER A 55 1.27 -14.38 -5.94
CA SER A 55 2.18 -15.47 -6.33
C SER A 55 1.45 -16.80 -6.47
N ASN A 56 0.56 -17.12 -5.53
CA ASN A 56 -0.18 -18.38 -5.56
C ASN A 56 -1.26 -18.37 -6.64
N THR A 57 -1.91 -17.24 -6.84
CA THR A 57 -2.91 -17.09 -7.91
C THR A 57 -2.28 -17.31 -9.28
N VAL A 58 -1.14 -16.66 -9.57
CA VAL A 58 -0.43 -16.83 -10.84
C VAL A 58 -0.09 -18.31 -11.09
N LYS A 59 0.39 -19.04 -10.08
CA LYS A 59 0.71 -20.48 -10.23
C LYS A 59 -0.52 -21.32 -10.56
N LEU A 60 -1.63 -21.06 -9.89
CA LEU A 60 -2.88 -21.78 -10.13
C LEU A 60 -3.37 -21.51 -11.56
N THR A 61 -3.31 -20.26 -12.03
CA THR A 61 -3.68 -19.92 -13.40
C THR A 61 -2.74 -20.57 -14.42
N MET A 62 -1.42 -20.56 -14.17
CA MET A 62 -0.44 -21.23 -15.03
C MET A 62 -0.71 -22.73 -15.15
N ALA A 63 -1.05 -23.40 -14.05
CA ALA A 63 -1.39 -24.81 -14.06
C ALA A 63 -2.67 -25.10 -14.86
N ALA A 64 -3.69 -24.24 -14.74
CA ALA A 64 -4.94 -24.37 -15.50
C ALA A 64 -4.73 -24.19 -17.02
N SER A 65 -3.81 -23.31 -17.43
CA SER A 65 -3.49 -23.03 -18.82
C SER A 65 -2.36 -23.88 -19.42
N ALA A 66 -1.85 -24.87 -18.68
CA ALA A 66 -0.71 -25.70 -19.10
C ALA A 66 -0.92 -26.39 -20.46
N ARG A 67 -2.16 -26.81 -20.78
CA ARG A 67 -2.50 -27.43 -22.08
C ARG A 67 -2.33 -26.45 -23.25
N ILE A 68 -2.74 -25.19 -23.08
CA ILE A 68 -2.62 -24.15 -24.12
C ILE A 68 -1.14 -23.81 -24.35
N ILE A 69 -0.35 -23.78 -23.28
CA ILE A 69 1.10 -23.56 -23.36
C ILE A 69 1.78 -24.67 -24.18
N GLN A 70 1.39 -25.93 -24.00
CA GLN A 70 1.93 -27.05 -24.78
C GLN A 70 1.65 -26.89 -26.28
N ILE A 71 0.42 -26.48 -26.65
CA ILE A 71 0.06 -26.22 -28.06
C ILE A 71 0.88 -25.06 -28.63
N GLN A 72 1.05 -23.98 -27.87
CA GLN A 72 1.88 -22.84 -28.32
C GLN A 72 3.35 -23.24 -28.52
N LYS A 73 3.89 -24.10 -27.65
CA LYS A 73 5.25 -24.63 -27.81
C LYS A 73 5.39 -25.50 -29.07
N LEU A 74 4.36 -26.26 -29.45
CA LEU A 74 4.36 -27.11 -30.65
C LEU A 74 4.42 -26.29 -31.96
N VAL A 75 3.90 -25.06 -31.96
CA VAL A 75 3.95 -24.13 -33.11
C VAL A 75 5.20 -23.24 -33.09
N GLY A 76 6.13 -23.46 -32.15
CA GLY A 76 7.40 -22.73 -32.06
C GLY A 76 7.35 -21.41 -31.29
N ALA A 77 6.36 -21.21 -30.41
CA ALA A 77 6.26 -19.97 -29.64
C ALA A 77 7.43 -19.79 -28.66
N THR A 78 8.05 -18.62 -28.69
CA THR A 78 9.15 -18.20 -27.81
C THR A 78 8.71 -18.20 -26.33
N ASN A 79 9.60 -18.56 -25.40
CA ASN A 79 9.35 -18.53 -23.95
C ASN A 79 8.81 -17.19 -23.41
N ALA A 80 9.07 -16.08 -24.10
CA ALA A 80 8.50 -14.77 -23.79
C ALA A 80 6.98 -14.71 -24.01
N PHE A 81 6.46 -15.36 -25.06
CA PHE A 81 5.03 -15.39 -25.39
C PHE A 81 4.19 -16.07 -24.30
N ILE A 82 4.80 -17.04 -23.61
CA ILE A 82 4.18 -17.75 -22.49
C ILE A 82 4.16 -16.89 -21.22
N ARG A 83 5.18 -16.05 -21.00
CA ARG A 83 5.33 -15.27 -19.74
C ARG A 83 4.53 -13.98 -19.72
N ILE A 84 4.35 -13.31 -20.86
CA ILE A 84 3.63 -12.04 -21.00
C ILE A 84 2.21 -12.08 -20.38
N PRO A 85 1.33 -13.06 -20.66
CA PRO A 85 -0.04 -13.04 -20.12
C PRO A 85 -0.05 -13.09 -18.58
N TYR A 86 0.81 -13.90 -17.97
CA TYR A 86 0.90 -13.99 -16.50
C TYR A 86 1.50 -12.75 -15.85
N LEU A 87 2.45 -12.09 -16.53
CA LEU A 87 2.99 -10.80 -16.09
C LEU A 87 1.87 -9.73 -16.10
N CYS A 88 1.07 -9.71 -17.16
CA CYS A 88 -0.09 -8.81 -17.28
C CYS A 88 -1.13 -9.06 -16.19
N GLU A 89 -1.46 -10.32 -15.85
CA GLU A 89 -2.41 -10.60 -14.77
C GLU A 89 -1.94 -10.02 -13.42
N GLY A 90 -0.66 -10.16 -13.08
CA GLY A 90 -0.12 -9.60 -11.84
C GLY A 90 -0.12 -8.07 -11.81
N VAL A 91 0.18 -7.42 -12.94
CA VAL A 91 0.08 -5.95 -13.07
C VAL A 91 -1.37 -5.50 -12.93
N LEU A 92 -2.30 -6.20 -13.58
CA LEU A 92 -3.72 -5.89 -13.53
C LEU A 92 -4.26 -6.02 -12.09
N GLN A 93 -3.89 -7.10 -11.39
CA GLN A 93 -4.24 -7.30 -9.98
C GLN A 93 -3.69 -6.18 -9.09
N GLY A 94 -2.42 -5.80 -9.25
CA GLY A 94 -1.81 -4.70 -8.48
C GLY A 94 -2.48 -3.34 -8.75
N LEU A 95 -2.80 -3.06 -10.01
CA LEU A 95 -3.49 -1.83 -10.40
C LEU A 95 -4.91 -1.77 -9.84
N LEU A 96 -5.67 -2.86 -9.95
CA LEU A 96 -7.02 -2.95 -9.39
C LEU A 96 -7.01 -2.84 -7.87
N ALA A 97 -6.07 -3.48 -7.19
CA ALA A 97 -5.91 -3.38 -5.74
C ALA A 97 -5.59 -1.95 -5.30
N GLY A 98 -4.66 -1.27 -5.98
CA GLY A 98 -4.31 0.12 -5.70
C GLY A 98 -5.47 1.09 -5.96
N ALA A 99 -6.18 0.90 -7.08
CA ALA A 99 -7.36 1.70 -7.41
C ALA A 99 -8.48 1.53 -6.37
N LEU A 100 -8.76 0.30 -5.94
CA LEU A 100 -9.75 0.01 -4.91
C LEU A 100 -9.35 0.58 -3.55
N ALA A 101 -8.09 0.42 -3.14
CA ALA A 101 -7.58 0.96 -1.88
C ALA A 101 -7.72 2.49 -1.82
N MET A 102 -7.35 3.18 -2.91
CA MET A 102 -7.48 4.64 -2.99
C MET A 102 -8.94 5.09 -3.09
N GLY A 103 -9.78 4.36 -3.82
CA GLY A 103 -11.22 4.63 -3.87
C GLY A 103 -11.86 4.52 -2.49
N LEU A 104 -11.52 3.47 -1.72
CA LEU A 104 -12.02 3.27 -0.37
C LEU A 104 -11.52 4.34 0.61
N LEU A 105 -10.25 4.73 0.50
CA LEU A 105 -9.71 5.83 1.29
C LEU A 105 -10.45 7.13 0.97
N ALA A 106 -10.64 7.46 -0.31
CA ALA A 106 -11.33 8.68 -0.73
C ALA A 106 -12.78 8.75 -0.21
N THR A 107 -13.52 7.63 -0.27
CA THR A 107 -14.89 7.58 0.25
C THR A 107 -14.95 7.72 1.77
N LEU A 108 -14.06 7.03 2.49
CA LEU A 108 -13.91 7.20 3.95
C LEU A 108 -13.57 8.66 4.29
N GLY A 109 -12.66 9.27 3.53
CA GLY A 109 -12.27 10.67 3.68
C GLY A 109 -13.43 11.63 3.57
N TRP A 110 -14.24 11.46 2.52
CA TRP A 110 -15.41 12.30 2.29
C TRP A 110 -16.43 12.19 3.44
N VAL A 111 -16.67 10.97 3.94
CA VAL A 111 -17.58 10.72 5.09
C VAL A 111 -17.01 11.28 6.40
N LEU A 112 -15.70 11.16 6.63
CA LEU A 112 -15.06 11.64 7.86
C LEU A 112 -14.93 13.16 7.89
N GLN A 113 -14.78 13.81 6.74
CA GLN A 113 -14.68 15.27 6.65
C GLN A 113 -15.94 15.97 7.20
N GLU A 114 -17.12 15.35 7.06
CA GLU A 114 -18.37 15.85 7.66
C GLU A 114 -18.42 15.72 9.20
N ARG A 115 -17.53 14.94 9.80
CA ARG A 115 -17.52 14.63 11.24
C ARG A 115 -16.29 15.19 11.97
N ILE A 116 -15.18 15.38 11.27
CA ILE A 116 -13.90 15.78 11.86
C ILE A 116 -13.24 16.83 10.95
N SER A 117 -13.41 18.11 11.29
CA SER A 117 -12.78 19.24 10.58
C SER A 117 -11.29 19.30 10.89
N GLY A 118 -10.47 18.64 10.05
CA GLY A 118 -9.01 18.65 10.21
C GLY A 118 -8.27 17.52 9.48
N VAL A 119 -8.99 16.58 8.84
CA VAL A 119 -8.36 15.53 8.03
C VAL A 119 -7.92 16.15 6.70
N VAL A 120 -6.64 16.55 6.61
CA VAL A 120 -6.02 16.96 5.35
C VAL A 120 -5.89 15.72 4.48
N PHE A 121 -6.71 15.61 3.44
CA PHE A 121 -6.63 14.50 2.49
C PHE A 121 -5.41 14.64 1.58
N PHE A 122 -4.84 13.50 1.18
CA PHE A 122 -3.71 13.43 0.25
C PHE A 122 -3.99 14.22 -1.02
N ASN A 123 -3.01 15.00 -1.47
CA ASN A 123 -3.10 15.77 -2.71
C ASN A 123 -3.34 14.83 -3.91
N PRO A 124 -4.11 15.20 -4.94
CA PRO A 124 -4.30 14.40 -6.16
C PRO A 124 -2.99 13.82 -6.74
N ALA A 125 -1.87 14.54 -6.64
CA ALA A 125 -0.56 14.04 -7.05
C ALA A 125 -0.07 12.84 -6.21
N GLN A 126 -0.32 12.84 -4.91
CA GLN A 126 0.02 11.73 -4.00
C GLN A 126 -0.88 10.52 -4.25
N ILE A 127 -2.14 10.75 -4.64
CA ILE A 127 -3.07 9.67 -5.03
C ILE A 127 -2.54 8.92 -6.24
N VAL A 128 -2.20 9.64 -7.30
CA VAL A 128 -1.63 9.05 -8.52
C VAL A 128 -0.29 8.37 -8.22
N GLY A 129 0.55 9.00 -7.38
CA GLY A 129 1.80 8.40 -6.92
C GLY A 129 1.60 7.08 -6.17
N PHE A 130 0.58 6.98 -5.31
CA PHE A 130 0.29 5.77 -4.55
C PHE A 130 -0.23 4.64 -5.46
N VAL A 131 -1.12 4.95 -6.40
CA VAL A 131 -1.60 3.96 -7.39
C VAL A 131 -0.45 3.46 -8.26
N LEU A 132 0.43 4.34 -8.73
CA LEU A 132 1.64 3.97 -9.46
C LEU A 132 2.57 3.11 -8.61
N PHE A 133 2.74 3.43 -7.33
CA PHE A 133 3.56 2.64 -6.42
C PHE A 133 2.97 1.24 -6.21
N CYS A 134 1.66 1.11 -6.02
CA CYS A 134 0.97 -0.19 -5.98
C CYS A 134 1.11 -0.97 -7.29
N ALA A 135 1.03 -0.30 -8.45
CA ALA A 135 1.23 -0.93 -9.75
C ALA A 135 2.67 -1.46 -9.90
N LEU A 136 3.68 -0.65 -9.53
CA LEU A 136 5.08 -1.06 -9.52
C LEU A 136 5.34 -2.21 -8.53
N LEU A 137 4.68 -2.19 -7.37
CA LEU A 137 4.74 -3.28 -6.40
C LEU A 137 4.09 -4.57 -6.91
N GLY A 138 2.97 -4.48 -7.64
CA GLY A 138 2.36 -5.63 -8.32
C GLY A 138 3.28 -6.20 -9.41
N LEU A 139 3.95 -5.32 -10.16
CA LEU A 139 4.89 -5.69 -11.22
C LEU A 139 6.15 -6.37 -10.64
N THR A 140 6.73 -5.80 -9.58
CA THR A 140 7.89 -6.37 -8.87
C THR A 140 7.52 -7.65 -8.12
N GLY A 141 6.33 -7.72 -7.51
CA GLY A 141 5.82 -8.92 -6.86
C GLY A 141 5.60 -10.07 -7.83
N SER A 142 4.99 -9.78 -8.99
CA SER A 142 4.80 -10.76 -10.07
C SER A 142 6.14 -11.23 -10.67
N TRP A 143 7.07 -10.30 -10.90
CA TRP A 143 8.42 -10.64 -11.38
C TRP A 143 9.20 -11.47 -10.34
N ALA A 144 9.19 -11.09 -9.06
CA ALA A 144 9.84 -11.83 -7.99
C ALA A 144 9.27 -13.25 -7.83
N ALA A 145 7.94 -13.40 -7.92
CA ALA A 145 7.27 -14.69 -7.90
C ALA A 145 7.74 -15.59 -9.06
N MET A 146 7.86 -15.02 -10.26
CA MET A 146 8.30 -15.72 -11.46
C MET A 146 9.78 -16.13 -11.38
N ARG A 147 10.64 -15.27 -10.82
CA ARG A 147 12.08 -15.56 -10.62
C ARG A 147 12.31 -16.65 -9.57
N LYS A 148 11.48 -16.70 -8.52
CA LYS A 148 11.54 -17.76 -7.49
C LYS A 148 11.11 -19.13 -8.02
N TYR A 149 10.22 -19.18 -9.02
CA TYR A 149 9.80 -20.45 -9.64
C TYR A 149 10.82 -20.99 -10.65
N LEU A 150 11.42 -20.12 -11.46
CA LEU A 150 12.49 -20.53 -12.40
C LEU A 150 13.79 -20.97 -11.71
N GLY A 151 14.03 -20.54 -10.47
CA GLY A 151 15.17 -20.97 -9.67
C GLY A 151 15.00 -22.35 -9.01
N LEU A 152 13.80 -22.95 -9.06
CA LEU A 152 13.51 -24.26 -8.46
C LEU A 152 13.46 -25.41 -9.49
N GLU A 153 13.30 -25.11 -10.79
CA GLU A 153 13.36 -26.12 -11.87
C GLU A 153 14.78 -26.38 -12.41
N SER A 154 15.82 -25.67 -11.95
CA SER A 154 17.21 -25.99 -12.29
C SER A 154 17.86 -27.00 -11.33
N GLY A 155 17.07 -27.65 -10.48
CA GLY A 155 17.51 -28.57 -9.44
C GLY A 155 16.79 -29.92 -9.44
N ILE A 156 16.11 -30.29 -10.52
CA ILE A 156 15.57 -31.63 -10.78
C ILE A 156 15.92 -32.05 -12.20
#